data_AF-A0A2E2QDP1-F1
#
_entry.id   AF-A0A2E2QDP1-F1
#
_cell.length_a   1.000
_cell.length_b   1.000
_cell.length_c   1.000
_cell.angle_alpha   90.00
_cell.angle_beta   90.00
_cell.angle_gamma   90.00
#
_symmetry.space_group_name_H-M   'P 1'
#
loop_
_entity.id
_entity.type
_entity.pdbx_description
1 polymer ?
#
loop_
_entity_poly.entity_id
_entity_poly.type
_entity_poly.pdbx_seq_one_letter_code
_entity_poly.pdbx_strand_id
1 'polypeptide(L)'
;MNYTTIINNIKNKKIEPLYFIGGEELFLINKICKEFETSILSEEEKDFNMHILYGKEVKYQDIINVSKQFPVNSKYSVVIIKEAEKIKNLDEIKSYLESLNRRCVLVFSYNKKINERSDKNWKLFSKYGIAVNCKKIYDNKVPEWIKEYIKSINYEINYKSCLMISESLGNDLSKISNEIQKLIISIGERKKIEENDIQNYIGINKDYNVYELINAIGLKDAYKTYLISEYLYEKDSRNMLYANSALHDFFTKVLLFQNLKRKKKYSENLIVSKLNLPHAFFLKQYSTAAINYNSKKIINILETIFEYERIIKGLSTTKNTKSLVKEVMYKILN
;
A
#
# COMPACT_ATOMS: atom_id res chain seq x y z
N MET A 1 11.93 0.65 12.67
CA MET A 1 11.57 2.08 12.46
C MET A 1 10.66 2.18 11.23
N ASN A 2 9.67 3.08 11.20
CA ASN A 2 8.71 3.17 10.10
C ASN A 2 9.24 4.06 8.95
N TYR A 3 8.82 3.80 7.71
CA TYR A 3 9.39 4.43 6.50
C TYR A 3 9.29 5.97 6.52
N THR A 4 8.14 6.50 6.97
CA THR A 4 7.89 7.94 7.09
C THR A 4 8.86 8.62 8.06
N THR A 5 9.15 7.96 9.18
CA THR A 5 10.06 8.48 10.22
C THR A 5 11.48 8.62 9.67
N ILE A 6 11.94 7.66 8.88
CA ILE A 6 13.29 7.67 8.30
C ILE A 6 13.42 8.80 7.29
N ILE A 7 12.46 8.92 6.36
CA ILE A 7 12.46 10.02 5.38
C ILE A 7 12.47 11.38 6.08
N ASN A 8 11.66 11.55 7.12
CA ASN A 8 11.65 12.79 7.91
C ASN A 8 12.96 13.04 8.64
N ASN A 9 13.62 12.00 9.17
CA ASN A 9 14.93 12.16 9.81
C ASN A 9 16.02 12.56 8.81
N ILE A 10 16.02 11.94 7.62
CA ILE A 10 16.93 12.28 6.52
C ILE A 10 16.76 13.75 6.13
N LYS A 11 15.52 14.20 5.90
CA LYS A 11 15.21 15.60 5.52
C LYS A 11 15.62 16.60 6.61
N ASN A 12 15.50 16.22 7.88
CA ASN A 12 15.92 17.05 9.01
C ASN A 12 17.43 16.93 9.35
N LYS A 13 18.22 16.28 8.48
CA LYS A 13 19.66 16.03 8.68
C LYS A 13 20.01 15.35 10.02
N LYS A 14 19.09 14.56 10.56
CA LYS A 14 19.32 13.67 11.73
C LYS A 14 19.80 12.32 11.21
N ILE A 15 21.09 12.24 10.91
CA ILE A 15 21.71 11.14 10.18
C ILE A 15 22.59 10.31 11.12
N GLU A 16 22.41 8.99 11.06
CA GLU A 16 23.27 8.00 11.71
C GLU A 16 24.32 7.46 10.72
N PRO A 17 25.47 6.95 11.19
CA PRO A 17 26.53 6.48 10.30
C PRO A 17 26.20 5.19 9.54
N LEU A 18 25.16 4.45 9.94
CA LEU A 18 24.80 3.16 9.34
C LEU A 18 23.30 2.99 9.19
N TYR A 19 22.89 2.66 7.95
CA TYR A 19 21.53 2.31 7.58
C TYR A 19 21.49 0.98 6.83
N PHE A 20 20.61 0.08 7.25
CA PHE A 20 20.31 -1.17 6.55
C PHE A 20 18.84 -1.21 6.17
N ILE A 21 18.56 -0.99 4.89
CA ILE A 21 17.22 -0.87 4.34
C ILE A 21 16.97 -2.11 3.49
N GLY A 22 15.96 -2.90 3.83
CA GLY A 22 15.64 -4.06 3.01
C GLY A 22 14.24 -4.58 3.21
N GLY A 23 13.88 -5.60 2.45
CA GLY A 23 12.56 -6.21 2.50
C GLY A 23 12.02 -6.58 1.12
N GLU A 24 10.71 -6.75 1.06
CA GLU A 24 10.00 -7.16 -0.16
C GLU A 24 9.50 -5.98 -0.99
N GLU A 25 9.30 -4.82 -0.37
CA GLU A 25 8.74 -3.64 -1.04
C GLU A 25 9.84 -2.77 -1.66
N LEU A 26 10.24 -3.12 -2.90
CA LEU A 26 11.31 -2.44 -3.65
C LEU A 26 11.05 -0.95 -3.84
N PHE A 27 9.80 -0.55 -4.03
CA PHE A 27 9.45 0.86 -4.20
C PHE A 27 9.90 1.70 -2.99
N LEU A 28 9.61 1.23 -1.78
CA LEU A 28 9.98 1.92 -0.55
C LEU A 28 11.50 1.95 -0.34
N ILE A 29 12.18 0.83 -0.63
CA ILE A 29 13.64 0.75 -0.54
C ILE A 29 14.29 1.79 -1.45
N ASN A 30 13.90 1.79 -2.74
CA ASN A 30 14.43 2.72 -3.73
C ASN A 30 14.12 4.17 -3.36
N LYS A 31 12.92 4.45 -2.83
CA LYS A 31 12.55 5.79 -2.38
C LYS A 31 13.44 6.26 -1.24
N ILE A 32 13.69 5.43 -0.23
CA ILE A 32 14.59 5.80 0.88
C ILE A 32 16.02 6.01 0.36
N CYS A 33 16.55 5.11 -0.46
CA CYS A 33 17.87 5.28 -1.07
C CYS A 33 17.97 6.59 -1.87
N LYS A 34 16.92 6.96 -2.61
CA LYS A 34 16.90 8.21 -3.36
C LYS A 34 16.95 9.44 -2.46
N GLU A 35 16.30 9.41 -1.30
CA GLU A 35 16.38 10.50 -0.32
C GLU A 35 17.80 10.64 0.27
N PHE A 36 18.54 9.54 0.44
CA PHE A 36 19.96 9.58 0.80
C PHE A 36 20.82 10.22 -0.31
N GLU A 37 20.54 9.92 -1.58
CA GLU A 37 21.23 10.51 -2.73
C GLU A 37 20.99 12.03 -2.87
N THR A 38 19.85 12.55 -2.44
CA THR A 38 19.45 13.95 -2.71
C THR A 38 19.49 14.89 -1.51
N SER A 39 19.30 14.39 -0.28
CA SER A 39 19.06 15.27 0.88
C SER A 39 20.29 15.58 1.73
N ILE A 40 21.36 14.77 1.60
CA ILE A 40 22.52 14.85 2.49
C ILE A 40 23.59 15.79 1.93
N LEU A 41 23.89 15.64 0.64
CA LEU A 41 24.94 16.35 -0.07
C LEU A 41 24.32 17.32 -1.09
N SER A 42 24.92 18.48 -1.22
CA SER A 42 24.68 19.38 -2.36
C SER A 42 25.17 18.76 -3.67
N GLU A 43 24.70 19.25 -4.82
CA GLU A 43 25.12 18.71 -6.13
C GLU A 43 26.65 18.79 -6.32
N GLU A 44 27.29 19.86 -5.86
CA GLU A 44 28.75 20.04 -5.93
C GLU A 44 29.52 19.04 -5.05
N GLU A 45 28.95 18.68 -3.89
CA GLU A 45 29.60 17.73 -2.97
C GLU A 45 29.48 16.29 -3.45
N LYS A 46 28.46 15.95 -4.25
CA LYS A 46 28.17 14.57 -4.66
C LYS A 46 29.30 13.96 -5.48
N ASP A 47 29.92 14.72 -6.37
CA ASP A 47 30.96 14.22 -7.27
C ASP A 47 32.17 13.64 -6.51
N PHE A 48 32.46 14.17 -5.32
CA PHE A 48 33.60 13.75 -4.50
C PHE A 48 33.21 12.92 -3.28
N ASN A 49 31.99 13.09 -2.76
CA ASN A 49 31.58 12.52 -1.48
C ASN A 49 30.46 11.48 -1.59
N MET A 50 29.94 11.19 -2.79
CA MET A 50 28.92 10.17 -2.98
C MET A 50 29.47 8.99 -3.76
N HIS A 51 29.36 7.79 -3.18
CA HIS A 51 29.78 6.56 -3.83
C HIS A 51 28.60 5.59 -3.91
N ILE A 52 28.21 5.21 -5.13
CA ILE A 52 27.17 4.20 -5.36
C ILE A 52 27.87 2.91 -5.81
N LEU A 53 27.74 1.85 -5.01
CA LEU A 53 28.33 0.55 -5.25
C LEU A 53 27.23 -0.49 -5.50
N TYR A 54 27.47 -1.44 -6.39
CA TYR A 54 26.53 -2.53 -6.68
C TYR A 54 27.05 -3.84 -6.12
N GLY A 55 26.22 -4.55 -5.35
CA GLY A 55 26.63 -5.73 -4.60
C GLY A 55 27.16 -6.89 -5.42
N LYS A 56 26.89 -6.95 -6.73
CA LYS A 56 27.49 -7.93 -7.65
C LYS A 56 28.96 -7.67 -7.97
N GLU A 57 29.37 -6.41 -7.90
CA GLU A 57 30.65 -5.92 -8.41
C GLU A 57 31.67 -5.69 -7.30
N VAL A 58 31.22 -5.60 -6.05
CA VAL A 58 32.05 -5.27 -4.89
C VAL A 58 32.13 -6.38 -3.86
N LYS A 59 33.26 -6.46 -3.16
CA LYS A 59 33.44 -7.26 -1.95
C LYS A 59 33.24 -6.38 -0.72
N TYR A 60 33.04 -7.00 0.44
CA TYR A 60 32.91 -6.26 1.70
C TYR A 60 34.17 -5.43 2.02
N GLN A 61 35.36 -5.87 1.58
CA GLN A 61 36.63 -5.14 1.77
C GLN A 61 36.65 -3.81 1.00
N ASP A 62 36.12 -3.79 -0.23
CA ASP A 62 36.04 -2.57 -1.04
C ASP A 62 35.14 -1.54 -0.37
N ILE A 63 34.02 -1.98 0.21
CA ILE A 63 33.10 -1.13 0.97
C ILE A 63 33.80 -0.50 2.17
N ILE A 64 34.58 -1.29 2.94
CA ILE A 64 35.35 -0.79 4.07
C ILE A 64 36.36 0.27 3.61
N ASN A 65 37.06 0.02 2.51
CA ASN A 65 38.09 0.93 2.01
C ASN A 65 37.48 2.29 1.61
N VAL A 66 36.36 2.29 0.88
CA VAL A 66 35.65 3.51 0.51
C VAL A 66 35.10 4.23 1.75
N SER A 67 34.51 3.48 2.69
CA SER A 67 33.90 4.07 3.90
C SER A 67 34.91 4.68 4.90
N LYS A 68 36.19 4.35 4.77
CA LYS A 68 37.28 4.93 5.56
C LYS A 68 37.78 6.26 5.00
N GLN A 69 37.45 6.60 3.75
CA GLN A 69 37.87 7.85 3.14
C GLN A 69 37.19 9.03 3.87
N PHE A 70 37.94 10.10 4.11
CA PHE A 70 37.39 11.32 4.70
C PHE A 70 36.68 12.14 3.63
N PRO A 71 35.55 12.79 3.97
CA PRO A 71 34.87 13.66 3.01
C PRO A 71 35.76 14.85 2.62
N VAL A 72 35.70 15.22 1.35
CA VAL A 72 36.39 16.36 0.75
C VAL A 72 35.44 17.56 0.77
N ASN A 73 35.84 18.60 1.51
CA ASN A 73 35.08 19.85 1.65
C ASN A 73 33.58 19.67 1.99
N SER A 74 33.23 18.57 2.68
CA SER A 74 31.88 18.23 3.11
C SER A 74 31.89 17.73 4.55
N LYS A 75 30.75 17.84 5.22
CA LYS A 75 30.57 17.28 6.56
C LYS A 75 30.47 15.74 6.53
N TYR A 76 29.95 15.17 5.45
CA TYR A 76 29.66 13.75 5.33
C TYR A 76 30.14 13.19 3.98
N SER A 77 30.57 11.93 3.98
CA SER A 77 30.65 11.08 2.80
C SER A 77 29.49 10.09 2.83
N VAL A 78 28.84 9.83 1.70
CA VAL A 78 27.68 8.96 1.59
C VAL A 78 28.02 7.78 0.68
N VAL A 79 27.98 6.57 1.24
CA VAL A 79 28.28 5.34 0.51
C VAL A 79 27.00 4.50 0.46
N ILE A 80 26.45 4.33 -0.74
CA ILE A 80 25.20 3.59 -0.98
C ILE A 80 25.53 2.30 -1.70
N ILE A 81 25.20 1.17 -1.06
CA ILE A 81 25.38 -0.16 -1.60
C ILE A 81 24.02 -0.68 -2.07
N LYS A 82 23.83 -0.74 -3.38
CA LYS A 82 22.64 -1.29 -4.03
C LYS A 82 22.78 -2.80 -4.18
N GLU A 83 21.67 -3.53 -4.02
CA GLU A 83 21.63 -5.00 -4.15
C GLU A 83 22.61 -5.73 -3.21
N ALA A 84 22.69 -5.28 -1.95
CA ALA A 84 23.63 -5.79 -0.96
C ALA A 84 23.47 -7.30 -0.68
N GLU A 85 22.32 -7.89 -0.99
CA GLU A 85 22.09 -9.33 -0.89
C GLU A 85 22.97 -10.18 -1.81
N LYS A 86 23.58 -9.56 -2.82
CA LYS A 86 24.44 -10.22 -3.80
C LYS A 86 25.92 -10.24 -3.37
N ILE A 87 26.26 -9.52 -2.29
CA ILE A 87 27.60 -9.50 -1.73
C ILE A 87 27.88 -10.81 -1.00
N LYS A 88 28.97 -11.47 -1.37
CA LYS A 88 29.44 -12.68 -0.69
C LYS A 88 30.05 -12.32 0.67
N ASN A 89 29.72 -13.10 1.69
CA ASN A 89 30.23 -12.96 3.07
C ASN A 89 30.10 -11.55 3.65
N LEU A 90 28.96 -10.89 3.41
CA LEU A 90 28.70 -9.53 3.92
C LEU A 90 28.87 -9.42 5.45
N ASP A 91 28.65 -10.50 6.18
CA ASP A 91 28.80 -10.60 7.63
C ASP A 91 30.24 -10.40 8.14
N GLU A 92 31.24 -10.59 7.28
CA GLU A 92 32.66 -10.30 7.61
C GLU A 92 32.91 -8.80 7.84
N ILE A 93 32.00 -7.92 7.41
CA ILE A 93 32.09 -6.47 7.67
C ILE A 93 31.96 -6.09 9.16
N LYS A 94 31.56 -7.05 10.01
CA LYS A 94 31.29 -6.84 11.45
C LYS A 94 32.38 -6.05 12.19
N SER A 95 33.65 -6.35 11.94
CA SER A 95 34.79 -5.68 12.61
C SER A 95 34.83 -4.18 12.31
N TYR A 96 34.42 -3.79 11.10
CA TYR A 96 34.30 -2.39 10.73
C TYR A 96 33.06 -1.72 11.34
N LEU A 97 31.95 -2.45 11.49
CA LEU A 97 30.74 -1.92 12.13
C LEU A 97 30.95 -1.56 13.61
N GLU A 98 31.91 -2.19 14.29
CA GLU A 98 32.31 -1.85 15.66
C GLU A 98 33.04 -0.50 15.76
N SER A 99 33.60 -0.01 14.65
CA SER A 99 34.41 1.21 14.58
C SER A 99 34.02 2.10 13.39
N LEU A 100 32.72 2.40 13.27
CA LEU A 100 32.19 3.22 12.18
C LEU A 100 32.74 4.65 12.18
N ASN A 101 33.10 5.11 10.98
CA ASN A 101 33.44 6.51 10.75
C ASN A 101 32.16 7.37 10.86
N ARG A 102 32.07 8.24 11.87
CA ARG A 102 30.91 9.14 12.07
C ARG A 102 30.70 10.15 10.95
N ARG A 103 31.73 10.40 10.12
CA ARG A 103 31.64 11.25 8.92
C ARG A 103 31.25 10.48 7.67
N CYS A 104 31.12 9.16 7.73
CA CYS A 104 30.61 8.33 6.63
C CYS A 104 29.20 7.85 6.95
N VAL A 105 28.29 8.01 6.01
CA VAL A 105 26.92 7.50 6.06
C VAL A 105 26.87 6.29 5.15
N LEU A 106 26.84 5.11 5.75
CA LEU A 106 26.86 3.84 5.06
C LEU A 106 25.43 3.30 4.91
N VAL A 107 24.95 3.14 3.68
CA VAL A 107 23.57 2.76 3.38
C VAL A 107 23.55 1.47 2.56
N PHE A 108 22.98 0.41 3.12
CA PHE A 108 22.77 -0.86 2.42
C PHE A 108 21.32 -0.99 1.96
N SER A 109 21.12 -1.23 0.66
CA SER A 109 19.84 -1.61 0.06
C SER A 109 19.83 -3.13 -0.14
N TYR A 110 18.92 -3.82 0.52
CA TYR A 110 18.82 -5.27 0.54
C TYR A 110 17.47 -5.74 -0.03
N ASN A 111 17.48 -6.18 -1.28
CA ASN A 111 16.30 -6.41 -2.10
C ASN A 111 15.76 -7.84 -1.95
N LYS A 112 15.69 -8.32 -0.70
CA LYS A 112 15.22 -9.68 -0.37
C LYS A 112 14.34 -9.63 0.88
N LYS A 113 13.38 -10.56 0.95
CA LYS A 113 12.54 -10.75 2.14
C LYS A 113 13.41 -10.95 3.39
N ILE A 114 13.19 -10.12 4.40
CA ILE A 114 13.89 -10.18 5.68
C ILE A 114 12.96 -10.76 6.74
N ASN A 115 13.41 -11.83 7.39
CA ASN A 115 12.85 -12.28 8.65
C ASN A 115 13.70 -11.77 9.81
N GLU A 116 13.20 -10.75 10.51
CA GLU A 116 13.91 -10.04 11.58
C GLU A 116 14.41 -10.96 12.69
N ARG A 117 13.76 -12.12 12.91
CA ARG A 117 14.13 -13.09 13.95
C ARG A 117 15.25 -14.04 13.55
N SER A 118 15.45 -14.29 12.26
CA SER A 118 16.38 -15.34 11.80
C SER A 118 17.48 -14.81 10.89
N ASP A 119 17.27 -13.69 10.21
CA ASP A 119 18.23 -13.13 9.26
C ASP A 119 19.49 -12.61 10.00
N LYS A 120 20.64 -13.22 9.69
CA LYS A 120 21.94 -12.92 10.31
C LYS A 120 22.38 -11.49 10.02
N ASN A 121 22.23 -11.03 8.78
CA ASN A 121 22.63 -9.68 8.37
C ASN A 121 21.73 -8.66 9.06
N TRP A 122 20.41 -8.90 9.06
CA TRP A 122 19.49 -8.02 9.79
C TRP A 122 19.90 -7.82 11.26
N LYS A 123 20.15 -8.92 11.99
CA LYS A 123 20.57 -8.86 13.40
C LYS A 123 21.89 -8.12 13.58
N LEU A 124 22.84 -8.36 12.68
CA LEU A 124 24.15 -7.71 12.70
C LEU A 124 24.00 -6.20 12.54
N PHE A 125 23.40 -5.74 11.43
CA PHE A 125 23.27 -4.33 11.13
C PHE A 125 22.37 -3.58 12.12
N SER A 126 21.30 -4.23 12.62
CA SER A 126 20.41 -3.64 13.63
C SER A 126 21.09 -3.37 14.97
N LYS A 127 22.22 -4.02 15.26
CA LYS A 127 22.98 -3.80 16.50
C LYS A 127 23.81 -2.52 16.45
N TYR A 128 24.31 -2.14 15.27
CA TYR A 128 25.28 -1.06 15.11
C TYR A 128 24.69 0.21 14.45
N GLY A 129 23.46 0.14 13.93
CA GLY A 129 22.83 1.26 13.23
C GLY A 129 21.32 1.10 13.06
N ILE A 130 20.73 1.88 12.16
CA ILE A 130 19.29 1.88 11.91
C ILE A 130 18.95 0.84 10.85
N ALA A 131 18.16 -0.17 11.23
CA ALA A 131 17.62 -1.15 10.30
C ALA A 131 16.13 -0.91 9.99
N VAL A 132 15.76 -1.07 8.71
CA VAL A 132 14.44 -0.75 8.17
C VAL A 132 13.95 -1.91 7.33
N ASN A 133 12.83 -2.53 7.75
CA ASN A 133 12.21 -3.62 7.01
C ASN A 133 11.00 -3.10 6.22
N CYS A 134 11.22 -2.86 4.93
CA CYS A 134 10.21 -2.50 3.94
C CYS A 134 9.39 -3.74 3.56
N LYS A 135 8.44 -4.09 4.42
CA LYS A 135 7.47 -5.17 4.17
C LYS A 135 6.50 -4.74 3.08
N LYS A 136 6.04 -5.71 2.28
CA LYS A 136 4.96 -5.48 1.32
C LYS A 136 3.74 -4.91 2.05
N ILE A 137 3.17 -3.84 1.53
CA ILE A 137 1.95 -3.26 2.07
C ILE A 137 0.81 -4.26 1.79
N TYR A 138 -0.11 -4.44 2.72
CA TYR A 138 -1.29 -5.27 2.46
C TYR A 138 -2.33 -4.45 1.69
N ASP A 139 -3.13 -5.08 0.83
CA ASP A 139 -4.09 -4.40 -0.05
C ASP A 139 -5.00 -3.43 0.72
N ASN A 140 -5.43 -3.81 1.92
CA ASN A 140 -6.26 -2.98 2.81
C ASN A 140 -5.57 -1.71 3.35
N LYS A 141 -4.24 -1.64 3.30
CA LYS A 141 -3.42 -0.49 3.74
C LYS A 141 -2.97 0.40 2.58
N VAL A 142 -3.12 -0.05 1.33
CA VAL A 142 -2.75 0.71 0.14
C VAL A 142 -3.48 2.07 0.07
N PRO A 143 -4.80 2.18 0.34
CA PRO A 143 -5.49 3.48 0.29
C PRO A 143 -4.91 4.52 1.25
N GLU A 144 -4.54 4.10 2.46
CA GLU A 144 -3.93 4.99 3.45
C GLU A 144 -2.53 5.41 3.00
N TRP A 145 -1.75 4.48 2.45
CA TRP A 145 -0.45 4.79 1.87
C TRP A 145 -0.55 5.78 0.70
N ILE A 146 -1.55 5.64 -0.19
CA ILE A 146 -1.81 6.57 -1.29
C ILE A 146 -2.04 7.98 -0.75
N LYS A 147 -2.88 8.09 0.29
CA LYS A 147 -3.19 9.36 0.94
C LYS A 147 -1.95 9.99 1.57
N GLU A 148 -1.14 9.21 2.29
CA GLU A 148 0.14 9.67 2.86
C GLU A 148 1.13 10.10 1.77
N TYR A 149 1.21 9.35 0.68
CA TYR A 149 2.08 9.65 -0.45
C TYR A 149 1.70 10.97 -1.13
N ILE A 150 0.42 11.17 -1.45
CA ILE A 150 -0.10 12.40 -2.06
C ILE A 150 0.09 13.61 -1.13
N LYS A 151 -0.13 13.42 0.17
CA LYS A 151 0.16 14.47 1.16
C LYS A 151 1.65 14.82 1.22
N SER A 152 2.54 13.83 1.09
CA SER A 152 4.00 14.05 1.12
C SER A 152 4.53 14.90 -0.04
N ILE A 153 3.77 15.00 -1.12
CA ILE A 153 4.08 15.84 -2.30
C ILE A 153 3.23 17.13 -2.32
N ASN A 154 2.58 17.49 -1.20
CA ASN A 154 1.78 18.69 -1.00
C ASN A 154 0.45 18.76 -1.79
N TYR A 155 -0.16 17.62 -2.04
CA TYR A 155 -1.50 17.52 -2.64
C TYR A 155 -2.49 16.92 -1.65
N GLU A 156 -3.77 17.09 -1.93
CA GLU A 156 -4.89 16.55 -1.16
C GLU A 156 -5.76 15.67 -2.04
N ILE A 157 -6.25 14.58 -1.46
CA ILE A 157 -7.14 13.62 -2.11
C ILE A 157 -8.16 13.11 -1.08
N ASN A 158 -9.40 12.87 -1.51
CA ASN A 158 -10.40 12.27 -0.63
C ASN A 158 -10.13 10.76 -0.48
N TYR A 159 -10.58 10.16 0.63
CA TYR A 159 -10.31 8.74 0.90
C TYR A 159 -10.99 7.80 -0.12
N LYS A 160 -12.18 8.18 -0.63
CA LYS A 160 -12.91 7.43 -1.66
C LYS A 160 -12.08 7.28 -2.96
N SER A 161 -11.43 8.36 -3.37
CA SER A 161 -10.50 8.40 -4.50
C SER A 161 -9.30 7.50 -4.28
N CYS A 162 -8.73 7.46 -3.08
CA CYS A 162 -7.65 6.52 -2.76
C CYS A 162 -8.09 5.06 -2.91
N LEU A 163 -9.32 4.73 -2.48
CA LEU A 163 -9.89 3.40 -2.68
C LEU A 163 -10.01 3.07 -4.17
N MET A 164 -10.60 3.97 -4.96
CA MET A 164 -10.75 3.77 -6.41
C MET A 164 -9.40 3.47 -7.08
N ILE A 165 -8.36 4.24 -6.75
CA ILE A 165 -7.01 4.03 -7.27
C ILE A 165 -6.47 2.65 -6.83
N SER A 166 -6.61 2.29 -5.56
CA SER A 166 -6.14 1.00 -5.04
C SER A 166 -6.87 -0.21 -5.63
N GLU A 167 -8.19 -0.11 -5.87
CA GLU A 167 -8.99 -1.18 -6.46
C GLU A 167 -8.60 -1.42 -7.92
N SER A 168 -8.29 -0.35 -8.66
CA SER A 168 -7.95 -0.47 -10.08
C SER A 168 -6.48 -0.82 -10.33
N LEU A 169 -5.54 -0.28 -9.55
CA LEU A 169 -4.10 -0.48 -9.75
C LEU A 169 -3.54 -1.60 -8.86
N GLY A 170 -4.31 -2.05 -7.88
CA GLY A 170 -3.90 -3.07 -6.92
C GLY A 170 -2.87 -2.56 -5.93
N ASN A 171 -1.92 -3.43 -5.60
CA ASN A 171 -0.90 -3.22 -4.57
C ASN A 171 0.52 -3.13 -5.16
N ASP A 172 0.62 -2.49 -6.32
CA ASP A 172 1.90 -2.16 -6.95
C ASP A 172 2.18 -0.68 -6.72
N LEU A 173 2.96 -0.38 -5.67
CA LEU A 173 3.25 1.00 -5.28
C LEU A 173 4.01 1.78 -6.36
N SER A 174 4.78 1.09 -7.20
CA SER A 174 5.50 1.70 -8.32
C SER A 174 4.52 2.15 -9.40
N LYS A 175 3.57 1.30 -9.78
CA LYS A 175 2.51 1.68 -10.72
C LYS A 175 1.66 2.82 -10.17
N ILE A 176 1.23 2.70 -8.91
CA ILE A 176 0.40 3.73 -8.28
C ILE A 176 1.11 5.08 -8.22
N SER A 177 2.37 5.12 -7.78
CA SER A 177 3.13 6.37 -7.73
C SER A 177 3.34 6.99 -9.11
N ASN A 178 3.61 6.18 -10.15
CA ASN A 178 3.74 6.67 -11.52
C ASN A 178 2.43 7.28 -12.05
N GLU A 179 1.29 6.62 -11.84
CA GLU A 179 -0.01 7.16 -12.25
C GLU A 179 -0.39 8.42 -11.47
N ILE A 180 -0.07 8.49 -10.18
CA ILE A 180 -0.26 9.70 -9.37
C ILE A 180 0.62 10.84 -9.88
N GLN A 181 1.88 10.58 -10.24
CA GLN A 181 2.78 11.60 -10.79
C GLN A 181 2.27 12.14 -12.12
N LYS A 182 1.80 11.28 -13.03
CA LYS A 182 1.17 11.71 -14.29
C LYS A 182 -0.08 12.56 -14.02
N LEU A 183 -0.94 12.11 -13.11
CA LEU A 183 -2.14 12.85 -12.73
C LEU A 183 -1.78 14.26 -12.21
N ILE A 184 -0.76 14.36 -11.36
CA ILE A 184 -0.31 15.64 -10.80
C ILE A 184 0.18 16.59 -11.89
N ILE A 185 0.93 16.08 -12.87
CA ILE A 185 1.37 16.89 -14.03
C ILE A 185 0.15 17.41 -14.80
N SER A 186 -0.88 16.58 -14.95
CA SER A 186 -2.08 16.93 -15.73
C SER A 186 -3.04 17.91 -15.05
N ILE A 187 -3.12 17.93 -13.71
CA ILE A 187 -4.00 18.87 -12.97
C ILE A 187 -3.40 20.27 -12.79
N GLY A 188 -2.13 20.45 -13.15
CA GLY A 188 -1.42 21.74 -13.09
C GLY A 188 -1.26 22.25 -11.66
N GLU A 189 -1.63 23.52 -11.42
CA GLU A 189 -1.44 24.20 -10.14
C GLU A 189 -2.42 23.78 -9.04
N ARG A 190 -3.51 23.08 -9.40
CA ARG A 190 -4.54 22.70 -8.44
C ARG A 190 -3.99 21.61 -7.52
N LYS A 191 -3.97 21.89 -6.21
CA LYS A 191 -3.43 20.97 -5.19
C LYS A 191 -4.41 19.89 -4.73
N LYS A 192 -5.67 19.94 -5.15
CA LYS A 192 -6.71 18.99 -4.76
C LYS A 192 -7.06 18.08 -5.93
N ILE A 193 -6.94 16.78 -5.72
CA ILE A 193 -7.32 15.73 -6.67
C ILE A 193 -8.79 15.37 -6.44
N GLU A 194 -9.58 15.44 -7.50
CA GLU A 194 -11.01 15.12 -7.52
C GLU A 194 -11.28 13.80 -8.25
N GLU A 195 -12.47 13.23 -8.03
CA GLU A 195 -12.88 11.96 -8.65
C GLU A 195 -12.89 12.03 -10.18
N ASN A 196 -13.22 13.20 -10.76
CA ASN A 196 -13.16 13.42 -12.20
C ASN A 196 -11.73 13.38 -12.76
N ASP A 197 -10.73 13.81 -12.00
CA ASP A 197 -9.32 13.77 -12.44
C ASP A 197 -8.86 12.32 -12.58
N ILE A 198 -9.26 11.49 -11.62
CA ILE A 198 -8.93 10.06 -11.59
C ILE A 198 -9.57 9.36 -12.79
N GLN A 199 -10.82 9.71 -13.09
CA GLN A 199 -11.50 9.17 -14.27
C GLN A 199 -10.82 9.58 -15.57
N ASN A 200 -10.46 10.85 -15.71
CA ASN A 200 -9.88 11.38 -16.94
C ASN A 200 -8.45 10.91 -17.19
N TYR A 201 -7.62 10.82 -16.13
CA TYR A 201 -6.18 10.58 -16.26
C TYR A 201 -5.72 9.18 -15.91
N ILE A 202 -6.43 8.46 -15.03
CA ILE A 202 -6.13 7.06 -14.68
C ILE A 202 -7.07 6.11 -15.43
N GLY A 203 -8.20 6.59 -15.96
CA GLY A 203 -9.17 5.76 -16.70
C GLY A 203 -10.06 4.91 -15.79
N ILE A 204 -10.20 5.30 -14.52
CA ILE A 204 -11.05 4.60 -13.55
C ILE A 204 -12.43 5.22 -13.59
N ASN A 205 -13.45 4.42 -13.93
CA ASN A 205 -14.81 4.93 -13.91
C ASN A 205 -15.28 5.19 -12.47
N LYS A 206 -15.61 6.46 -12.18
CA LYS A 206 -16.02 6.87 -10.83
C LYS A 206 -17.40 6.32 -10.42
N ASP A 207 -18.26 6.06 -11.40
CA ASP A 207 -19.65 5.65 -11.19
C ASP A 207 -19.80 4.11 -11.27
N TYR A 208 -18.88 3.43 -11.96
CA TYR A 208 -18.93 1.98 -12.16
C TYR A 208 -17.68 1.27 -11.60
N ASN A 209 -17.64 1.11 -10.28
CA ASN A 209 -16.60 0.36 -9.55
C ASN A 209 -17.23 -0.49 -8.43
N VAL A 210 -16.42 -1.34 -7.78
CA VAL A 210 -16.88 -2.26 -6.73
C VAL A 210 -17.45 -1.50 -5.53
N TYR A 211 -16.82 -0.38 -5.16
CA TYR A 211 -17.32 0.48 -4.09
C TYR A 211 -18.74 1.00 -4.37
N GLU A 212 -18.99 1.54 -5.57
CA GLU A 212 -20.31 2.02 -5.96
C GLU A 212 -21.35 0.90 -6.03
N LEU A 213 -20.96 -0.32 -6.43
CA LEU A 213 -21.85 -1.48 -6.39
C LEU A 213 -22.32 -1.78 -4.96
N ILE A 214 -21.40 -1.82 -4.00
CA ILE A 214 -21.72 -2.06 -2.59
C ILE A 214 -22.61 -0.94 -2.04
N ASN A 215 -22.35 0.31 -2.45
CA ASN A 215 -23.16 1.46 -2.08
C ASN A 215 -24.59 1.35 -2.62
N ALA A 216 -24.75 1.05 -3.90
CA ALA A 216 -26.06 0.84 -4.54
C ALA A 216 -26.85 -0.29 -3.85
N ILE A 217 -26.19 -1.41 -3.56
CA ILE A 217 -26.81 -2.54 -2.83
C ILE A 217 -27.21 -2.13 -1.42
N GLY A 218 -26.33 -1.44 -0.68
CA GLY A 218 -26.65 -0.95 0.67
C GLY A 218 -27.88 -0.03 0.69
N LEU A 219 -28.07 0.77 -0.36
CA LEU A 219 -29.22 1.65 -0.55
C LEU A 219 -30.45 0.97 -1.15
N LYS A 220 -30.35 -0.30 -1.57
CA LYS A 220 -31.35 -1.00 -2.39
C LYS A 220 -31.70 -0.29 -3.71
N ASP A 221 -30.74 0.42 -4.29
CA ASP A 221 -30.89 1.00 -5.63
C ASP A 221 -30.71 -0.10 -6.68
N ALA A 222 -31.83 -0.72 -7.07
CA ALA A 222 -31.83 -1.84 -8.00
C ALA A 222 -31.28 -1.45 -9.38
N TYR A 223 -31.68 -0.29 -9.89
CA TYR A 223 -31.25 0.18 -11.21
C TYR A 223 -29.72 0.35 -11.27
N LYS A 224 -29.14 1.07 -10.30
CA LYS A 224 -27.67 1.23 -10.25
C LYS A 224 -26.96 -0.10 -10.01
N THR A 225 -27.50 -0.96 -9.15
CA THR A 225 -26.91 -2.27 -8.88
C THR A 225 -26.76 -3.09 -10.16
N TYR A 226 -27.80 -3.18 -10.99
CA TYR A 226 -27.74 -3.89 -12.26
C TYR A 226 -26.79 -3.23 -13.26
N LEU A 227 -26.83 -1.91 -13.38
CA LEU A 227 -25.98 -1.17 -14.30
C LEU A 227 -24.48 -1.34 -13.98
N ILE A 228 -24.11 -1.20 -12.70
CA ILE A 228 -22.71 -1.34 -12.24
C ILE A 228 -22.24 -2.79 -12.37
N SER A 229 -23.06 -3.76 -11.95
CA SER A 229 -22.68 -5.18 -12.05
C SER A 229 -22.50 -5.66 -13.49
N GLU A 230 -23.32 -5.19 -14.42
CA GLU A 230 -23.18 -5.47 -15.85
C GLU A 230 -21.89 -4.86 -16.41
N TYR A 231 -21.62 -3.58 -16.11
CA TYR A 231 -20.38 -2.92 -16.51
C TYR A 231 -19.13 -3.64 -15.97
N LEU A 232 -19.11 -3.99 -14.68
CA LEU A 232 -17.98 -4.66 -14.06
C LEU A 232 -17.68 -5.99 -14.73
N TYR A 233 -18.73 -6.78 -15.02
CA TYR A 233 -18.62 -8.06 -15.69
C TYR A 233 -18.15 -7.93 -17.14
N GLU A 234 -18.65 -6.95 -17.90
CA GLU A 234 -18.28 -6.73 -19.29
C GLU A 234 -16.83 -6.27 -19.44
N LYS A 235 -16.33 -5.45 -18.51
CA LYS A 235 -14.94 -5.00 -18.51
C LYS A 235 -13.97 -6.16 -18.24
N ASP A 236 -14.25 -6.97 -17.23
CA ASP A 236 -13.50 -8.19 -16.90
C ASP A 236 -14.34 -9.06 -15.97
N SER A 237 -14.59 -10.32 -16.34
CA SER A 237 -15.36 -11.25 -15.50
C SER A 237 -14.74 -11.48 -14.12
N ARG A 238 -13.42 -11.28 -13.98
CA ARG A 238 -12.71 -11.37 -12.69
C ARG A 238 -13.10 -10.24 -11.74
N ASN A 239 -13.55 -9.09 -12.24
CA ASN A 239 -14.05 -7.99 -11.40
C ASN A 239 -15.24 -8.45 -10.55
N MET A 240 -16.07 -9.36 -11.07
CA MET A 240 -17.19 -9.91 -10.32
C MET A 240 -16.73 -10.85 -9.21
N LEU A 241 -15.58 -11.53 -9.34
CA LEU A 241 -15.01 -12.32 -8.25
C LEU A 241 -14.57 -11.41 -7.09
N TYR A 242 -13.87 -10.32 -7.40
CA TYR A 242 -13.49 -9.31 -6.40
C TYR A 242 -14.71 -8.64 -5.77
N ALA A 243 -15.70 -8.27 -6.58
CA ALA A 243 -16.96 -7.71 -6.10
C ALA A 243 -17.69 -8.68 -5.17
N ASN A 244 -17.70 -9.98 -5.49
CA ASN A 244 -18.34 -10.99 -4.65
C ASN A 244 -17.67 -11.12 -3.28
N SER A 245 -16.34 -11.16 -3.23
CA SER A 245 -15.60 -11.15 -1.95
C SER A 245 -15.87 -9.86 -1.15
N ALA A 246 -15.93 -8.71 -1.82
CA ALA A 246 -16.22 -7.45 -1.16
C ALA A 246 -17.67 -7.37 -0.64
N LEU A 247 -18.63 -7.98 -1.34
CA LEU A 247 -20.03 -8.11 -0.90
C LEU A 247 -20.14 -9.04 0.32
N HIS A 248 -19.44 -10.18 0.31
CA HIS A 248 -19.36 -11.07 1.47
C HIS A 248 -18.89 -10.31 2.72
N ASP A 249 -17.77 -9.59 2.60
CA ASP A 249 -17.20 -8.78 3.68
C ASP A 249 -18.14 -7.67 4.13
N PHE A 250 -18.82 -7.01 3.18
CA PHE A 250 -19.79 -5.98 3.46
C PHE A 250 -20.95 -6.51 4.29
N PHE A 251 -21.63 -7.56 3.84
CA PHE A 251 -22.78 -8.14 4.55
C PHE A 251 -22.41 -8.76 5.89
N THR A 252 -21.23 -9.39 5.98
CA THR A 252 -20.67 -9.84 7.26
C THR A 252 -20.53 -8.67 8.25
N LYS A 253 -19.97 -7.54 7.79
CA LYS A 253 -19.85 -6.33 8.61
C LYS A 253 -21.20 -5.68 8.93
N VAL A 254 -22.19 -5.72 8.04
CA VAL A 254 -23.56 -5.25 8.34
C VAL A 254 -24.18 -6.08 9.46
N LEU A 255 -24.05 -7.41 9.43
CA LEU A 255 -24.55 -8.30 10.48
C LEU A 255 -23.85 -8.04 11.82
N LEU A 256 -22.52 -7.86 11.80
CA LEU A 256 -21.75 -7.48 12.98
C LEU A 256 -22.20 -6.11 13.52
N PHE A 257 -22.43 -5.13 12.65
CA PHE A 257 -22.93 -3.81 13.03
C PHE A 257 -24.31 -3.90 13.71
N GLN A 258 -25.25 -4.68 13.17
CA GLN A 258 -26.56 -4.92 13.80
C GLN A 258 -26.42 -5.49 15.23
N ASN A 259 -25.53 -6.48 15.40
CA ASN A 259 -25.27 -7.10 16.69
C ASN A 259 -24.62 -6.13 17.70
N LEU A 260 -23.70 -5.28 17.25
CA LEU A 260 -23.06 -4.26 18.08
C LEU A 260 -24.05 -3.16 18.50
N LYS A 261 -24.89 -2.69 17.58
CA LYS A 261 -25.92 -1.67 17.85
C LYS A 261 -26.97 -2.17 18.85
N ARG A 262 -27.38 -3.44 18.74
CA ARG A 262 -28.34 -4.07 19.68
C ARG A 262 -27.84 -4.07 21.13
N LYS A 263 -26.52 -4.15 21.35
CA LYS A 263 -25.92 -4.15 22.70
C LYS A 263 -25.90 -2.77 23.37
N LYS A 264 -26.32 -1.68 22.70
CA LYS A 264 -26.47 -0.28 23.20
C LYS A 264 -25.31 0.31 24.03
N LYS A 265 -24.10 -0.27 23.96
CA LYS A 265 -22.96 0.05 24.85
C LYS A 265 -21.72 0.58 24.13
N TYR A 266 -21.79 0.85 22.83
CA TYR A 266 -20.61 1.21 22.05
C TYR A 266 -20.76 2.58 21.39
N SER A 267 -19.75 3.43 21.58
CA SER A 267 -19.60 4.68 20.83
C SER A 267 -19.25 4.40 19.37
N GLU A 268 -19.49 5.36 18.47
CA GLU A 268 -19.23 5.21 17.03
C GLU A 268 -17.77 4.84 16.73
N ASN A 269 -16.81 5.49 17.40
CA ASN A 269 -15.39 5.19 17.25
C ASN A 269 -15.03 3.74 17.64
N LEU A 270 -15.68 3.21 18.68
CA LEU A 270 -15.48 1.82 19.12
C LEU A 270 -16.16 0.83 18.17
N ILE A 271 -17.21 1.23 17.47
CA ILE A 271 -17.84 0.42 16.41
C ILE A 271 -16.92 0.37 15.18
N VAL A 272 -16.34 1.50 14.76
CA VAL A 272 -15.34 1.56 13.67
C VAL A 272 -14.19 0.60 13.93
N SER A 273 -13.61 0.66 15.14
CA SER A 273 -12.49 -0.20 15.50
C SER A 273 -12.89 -1.67 15.55
N LYS A 274 -14.07 -2.00 16.09
CA LYS A 274 -14.56 -3.39 16.16
C LYS A 274 -14.90 -3.99 14.81
N LEU A 275 -15.35 -3.17 13.86
CA LEU A 275 -15.63 -3.60 12.49
C LEU A 275 -14.38 -3.60 11.60
N ASN A 276 -13.22 -3.18 12.14
CA ASN A 276 -11.99 -2.96 11.39
C ASN A 276 -12.24 -2.10 10.13
N LEU A 277 -13.04 -1.04 10.27
CA LEU A 277 -13.26 -0.12 9.17
C LEU A 277 -12.04 0.79 9.01
N PRO A 278 -11.59 1.05 7.77
CA PRO A 278 -10.43 1.90 7.56
C PRO A 278 -10.72 3.38 7.88
N HIS A 279 -11.99 3.80 7.76
CA HIS A 279 -12.40 5.18 8.03
C HIS A 279 -13.82 5.26 8.56
N ALA A 280 -14.11 6.23 9.44
CA ALA A 280 -15.43 6.43 10.05
C ALA A 280 -16.53 6.75 9.03
N PHE A 281 -16.16 7.37 7.90
CA PHE A 281 -17.07 7.69 6.78
C PHE A 281 -17.93 6.49 6.32
N PHE A 282 -17.39 5.27 6.35
CA PHE A 282 -18.13 4.08 5.90
C PHE A 282 -19.24 3.66 6.87
N LEU A 283 -19.24 4.13 8.12
CA LEU A 283 -20.29 3.79 9.09
C LEU A 283 -21.69 4.08 8.57
N LYS A 284 -21.87 5.19 7.84
CA LYS A 284 -23.16 5.58 7.27
C LYS A 284 -23.68 4.54 6.27
N GLN A 285 -22.79 3.92 5.50
CA GLN A 285 -23.14 2.90 4.53
C GLN A 285 -23.64 1.63 5.24
N TYR A 286 -22.94 1.18 6.29
CA TYR A 286 -23.35 0.03 7.09
C TYR A 286 -24.63 0.30 7.88
N SER A 287 -24.80 1.52 8.42
CA SER A 287 -26.01 1.87 9.16
C SER A 287 -27.25 1.89 8.28
N THR A 288 -27.12 2.38 7.03
CA THR A 288 -28.19 2.39 6.05
C THR A 288 -28.55 0.98 5.60
N ALA A 289 -27.56 0.16 5.26
CA ALA A 289 -27.79 -1.25 4.89
C ALA A 289 -28.40 -2.06 6.05
N ALA A 290 -28.01 -1.79 7.29
CA ALA A 290 -28.56 -2.46 8.46
C ALA A 290 -30.05 -2.14 8.70
N ILE A 291 -30.57 -1.03 8.17
CA ILE A 291 -32.00 -0.70 8.16
C ILE A 291 -32.71 -1.46 7.03
N ASN A 292 -32.08 -1.51 5.85
CA ASN A 292 -32.67 -2.09 4.65
C ASN A 292 -32.71 -3.63 4.64
N TYR A 293 -31.81 -4.28 5.37
CA TYR A 293 -31.65 -5.74 5.40
C TYR A 293 -31.77 -6.28 6.83
N ASN A 294 -32.75 -7.16 7.08
CA ASN A 294 -32.84 -7.85 8.36
C ASN A 294 -31.81 -8.99 8.46
N SER A 295 -31.54 -9.48 9.67
CA SER A 295 -30.48 -10.47 9.90
C SER A 295 -30.72 -11.81 9.18
N LYS A 296 -31.99 -12.26 9.05
CA LYS A 296 -32.31 -13.49 8.29
C LYS A 296 -31.98 -13.32 6.82
N LYS A 297 -32.35 -12.17 6.24
CA LYS A 297 -32.06 -11.84 4.86
C LYS A 297 -30.56 -11.77 4.60
N ILE A 298 -29.78 -11.20 5.52
CA ILE A 298 -28.31 -11.15 5.41
C ILE A 298 -27.71 -12.56 5.37
N ILE A 299 -28.21 -13.50 6.18
CA ILE A 299 -27.73 -14.89 6.15
C ILE A 299 -27.98 -15.52 4.78
N ASN A 300 -29.20 -15.39 4.25
CA ASN A 300 -29.53 -15.91 2.91
C ASN A 300 -28.70 -15.23 1.80
N ILE A 301 -28.36 -13.95 1.97
CA ILE A 301 -27.48 -13.22 1.05
C ILE A 301 -26.07 -13.83 1.08
N LEU A 302 -25.52 -14.11 2.25
CA LEU A 302 -24.21 -14.73 2.39
C LEU A 302 -24.18 -16.14 1.77
N GLU A 303 -25.25 -16.92 1.92
CA GLU A 303 -25.41 -18.21 1.24
C GLU A 303 -25.41 -18.04 -0.29
N THR A 304 -26.17 -17.08 -0.80
CA THR A 304 -26.23 -16.78 -2.25
C THR A 304 -24.85 -16.37 -2.80
N ILE A 305 -24.12 -15.52 -2.05
CA ILE A 305 -22.76 -15.07 -2.40
C ILE A 305 -21.79 -16.26 -2.43
N PHE A 306 -21.90 -17.17 -1.47
CA PHE A 306 -21.06 -18.37 -1.40
C PHE A 306 -21.35 -19.35 -2.55
N GLU A 307 -22.62 -19.58 -2.87
CA GLU A 307 -23.02 -20.40 -4.03
C GLU A 307 -22.47 -19.83 -5.34
N TYR A 308 -22.59 -18.50 -5.51
CA TYR A 308 -22.04 -17.82 -6.68
C TYR A 308 -20.52 -17.95 -6.79
N GLU A 309 -19.80 -17.83 -5.67
CA GLU A 309 -18.35 -18.00 -5.63
C GLU A 309 -17.92 -19.40 -6.08
N ARG A 310 -18.64 -20.44 -5.66
CA ARG A 310 -18.39 -21.82 -6.10
C ARG A 310 -18.55 -21.96 -7.60
N ILE A 311 -19.57 -21.33 -8.18
CA ILE A 311 -19.84 -21.38 -9.62
C ILE A 311 -18.72 -20.68 -10.39
N ILE A 312 -18.34 -19.44 -10.02
CA ILE A 312 -17.29 -18.69 -10.72
C ILE A 312 -15.94 -19.43 -10.67
N LYS A 313 -15.62 -20.09 -9.55
CA LYS A 313 -14.38 -20.86 -9.39
C LYS A 313 -14.36 -22.20 -10.16
N GLY A 314 -15.40 -22.50 -10.96
CA GLY A 314 -15.46 -23.68 -11.79
C GLY A 314 -15.84 -24.97 -11.05
N LEU A 315 -16.37 -24.87 -9.83
CA LEU A 315 -16.85 -26.02 -9.06
C LEU A 315 -18.28 -26.43 -9.48
N SER A 316 -18.85 -25.79 -10.49
CA SER A 316 -20.19 -26.04 -11.04
C SER A 316 -20.21 -25.86 -12.57
N THR A 317 -21.07 -26.60 -13.26
CA THR A 317 -21.13 -26.78 -14.72
C THR A 317 -21.99 -25.74 -15.46
N THR A 318 -22.16 -24.54 -14.91
CA THR A 318 -23.06 -23.52 -15.50
C THR A 318 -22.36 -22.71 -16.60
N LYS A 319 -22.92 -22.76 -17.82
CA LYS A 319 -22.35 -22.15 -19.04
C LYS A 319 -22.61 -20.64 -19.21
N ASN A 320 -23.52 -20.04 -18.44
CA ASN A 320 -23.92 -18.63 -18.64
C ASN A 320 -23.68 -17.76 -17.40
N THR A 321 -22.46 -17.25 -17.28
CA THR A 321 -21.99 -16.46 -16.14
C THR A 321 -22.59 -15.05 -16.08
N LYS A 322 -23.02 -14.48 -17.22
CA LYS A 322 -23.64 -13.14 -17.27
C LYS A 322 -25.05 -13.11 -16.68
N SER A 323 -25.90 -14.10 -17.02
CA SER A 323 -27.25 -14.21 -16.43
C SER A 323 -27.18 -14.45 -14.92
N LEU A 324 -26.16 -15.18 -14.48
CA LEU A 324 -25.95 -15.49 -13.08
C LEU A 324 -25.62 -14.24 -12.24
N VAL A 325 -24.85 -13.28 -12.79
CA VAL A 325 -24.62 -11.98 -12.11
C VAL A 325 -25.97 -11.30 -11.81
N LYS A 326 -26.86 -11.21 -12.80
CA LYS A 326 -28.17 -10.56 -12.64
C LYS A 326 -29.04 -11.30 -11.63
N GLU A 327 -29.03 -12.63 -11.65
CA GLU A 327 -29.76 -13.47 -10.69
C GLU A 327 -29.27 -13.26 -9.25
N VAL A 328 -27.95 -13.23 -9.05
CA VAL A 328 -27.34 -13.01 -7.72
C VAL A 328 -27.69 -11.62 -7.22
N MET A 329 -27.56 -10.58 -8.05
CA MET A 329 -27.95 -9.22 -7.66
C MET A 329 -29.44 -9.13 -7.31
N TYR A 330 -30.31 -9.82 -8.05
CA TYR A 330 -31.74 -9.91 -7.76
C TYR A 330 -32.01 -10.56 -6.40
N LYS A 331 -31.40 -11.72 -6.12
CA LYS A 331 -31.50 -12.44 -4.84
C LYS A 331 -30.96 -11.63 -3.66
N ILE A 332 -29.96 -10.77 -3.91
CA ILE A 332 -29.43 -9.87 -2.89
C ILE A 332 -30.44 -8.78 -2.54
N LEU A 333 -31.09 -8.16 -3.53
CA LEU A 333 -32.00 -7.03 -3.33
C LEU A 333 -33.36 -7.44 -2.74
N ASN A 334 -33.90 -8.57 -3.20
CA ASN A 334 -35.21 -9.11 -2.83
C ASN A 334 -35.05 -10.37 -2.01
#